data_AF-A0A266Q6Z8-F1
#
_entry.id   AF-A0A266Q6Z8-F1
#
_cell.length_a   1.000
_cell.length_b   1.000
_cell.length_c   1.000
_cell.angle_alpha   90.00
_cell.angle_beta   90.00
_cell.angle_gamma   90.00
#
_symmetry.space_group_name_H-M   'P 1'
#
loop_
_entity.id
_entity.type
_entity.pdbx_description
1 polymer ?
#
loop_
_entity_poly.entity_id
_entity_poly.type
_entity_poly.pdbx_seq_one_letter_code
_entity_poly.pdbx_strand_id
1 'polypeptide(L)'
;MPVTECPVPMTHGADIRADSTWFCRAKRTPEVLIEFERFDGTDRGQKKLDEKICNLLEASFRWGNAPSILILSAWSKGIVSAPNKDLFIQRCKQGFKSSVGAQVPGFKGTGVLFSRFIFEIERSGTLALNSARCERLM
;
A
#
# COMPACT_ATOMS: atom_id res chain seq x y z
N MET A 1 -15.12 8.93 4.48
CA MET A 1 -15.23 8.35 5.85
C MET A 1 -14.12 7.32 5.98
N PRO A 2 -13.18 7.50 6.92
CA PRO A 2 -12.11 6.53 7.15
C PRO A 2 -12.66 5.28 7.86
N VAL A 3 -12.18 4.12 7.44
CA VAL A 3 -12.40 2.81 8.10
C VAL A 3 -11.04 2.10 8.14
N THR A 4 -10.66 1.61 9.32
CA THR A 4 -9.42 0.83 9.51
C THR A 4 -9.69 -0.67 9.34
N GLU A 5 -8.70 -1.42 8.90
CA GLU A 5 -8.79 -2.88 8.72
C GLU A 5 -10.00 -3.29 7.87
N CYS A 6 -10.26 -2.54 6.80
CA CYS A 6 -11.48 -2.68 6.03
C CYS A 6 -11.42 -3.96 5.18
N PRO A 7 -12.35 -4.91 5.36
CA PRO A 7 -12.39 -6.10 4.54
C PRO A 7 -12.78 -5.73 3.10
N VAL A 8 -12.16 -6.44 2.15
CA VAL A 8 -12.41 -6.28 0.73
C VAL A 8 -13.50 -7.27 0.28
N PRO A 9 -14.43 -6.90 -0.62
CA PRO A 9 -15.49 -7.78 -1.13
C PRO A 9 -14.96 -9.14 -1.56
N MET A 10 -15.57 -10.21 -1.05
CA MET A 10 -15.08 -11.58 -1.21
C MET A 10 -15.17 -12.10 -2.64
N THR A 11 -14.02 -12.44 -3.19
CA THR A 11 -13.86 -13.46 -4.23
C THR A 11 -12.97 -14.54 -3.62
N HIS A 12 -13.56 -15.66 -3.21
CA HIS A 12 -12.95 -16.89 -2.69
C HIS A 12 -11.43 -16.87 -2.40
N GLY A 13 -11.04 -17.04 -1.12
CA GLY A 13 -9.73 -17.61 -0.74
C GLY A 13 -8.76 -16.72 0.04
N ALA A 14 -8.74 -15.40 -0.16
CA ALA A 14 -7.81 -14.50 0.54
C ALA A 14 -8.54 -13.47 1.42
N ASP A 15 -8.21 -13.46 2.73
CA ASP A 15 -8.66 -12.44 3.69
C ASP A 15 -7.77 -11.20 3.56
N ILE A 16 -8.09 -10.36 2.57
CA ILE A 16 -7.41 -9.06 2.35
C ILE A 16 -8.19 -7.98 3.07
N ARG A 17 -7.47 -7.22 3.91
CA ARG A 17 -7.97 -6.07 4.64
C ARG A 17 -6.99 -4.93 4.44
N ALA A 18 -7.48 -3.83 3.86
CA ALA A 18 -6.65 -2.64 3.77
C ALA A 18 -6.54 -2.01 5.16
N ASP A 19 -5.33 -1.70 5.60
CA ASP A 19 -5.06 -1.08 6.90
C ASP A 19 -5.92 0.18 7.09
N SER A 20 -6.13 0.98 6.03
CA SER A 20 -7.08 2.08 6.02
C SER A 20 -7.78 2.25 4.67
N THR A 21 -9.06 2.58 4.71
CA THR A 21 -9.91 2.82 3.54
C THR A 21 -10.72 4.09 3.73
N TRP A 22 -10.70 4.97 2.72
CA TRP A 22 -11.52 6.17 2.69
C TRP A 22 -12.72 5.98 1.77
N PHE A 23 -13.93 5.98 2.35
CA PHE A 23 -15.17 5.86 1.58
C PHE A 23 -15.74 7.21 1.14
N CYS A 24 -16.24 7.25 -0.09
CA CYS A 24 -17.20 8.25 -0.53
C CYS A 24 -18.54 8.00 0.17
N ARG A 25 -19.01 8.94 0.99
CA ARG A 25 -20.31 8.76 1.69
C ARG A 25 -21.49 8.67 0.71
N ALA A 26 -21.46 9.48 -0.35
CA ALA A 26 -22.54 9.53 -1.33
C ALA A 26 -22.61 8.26 -2.19
N LYS A 27 -21.46 7.81 -2.71
CA LYS A 27 -21.38 6.63 -3.59
C LYS A 27 -21.37 5.30 -2.82
N ARG A 28 -21.04 5.34 -1.52
CA ARG A 28 -20.85 4.15 -0.66
C ARG A 28 -19.77 3.20 -1.19
N THR A 29 -18.79 3.73 -1.91
CA THR A 29 -17.64 3.00 -2.47
C THR A 29 -16.33 3.57 -1.90
N PRO A 30 -15.25 2.77 -1.85
CA PRO A 30 -13.94 3.28 -1.49
C PRO A 30 -13.39 4.22 -2.57
N GLU A 31 -12.83 5.35 -2.15
CA GLU A 31 -12.09 6.30 -3.01
C GLU A 31 -10.57 6.15 -2.84
N VAL A 32 -10.12 5.76 -1.65
CA VAL A 32 -8.71 5.58 -1.32
C VAL A 32 -8.50 4.30 -0.52
N LEU A 33 -7.50 3.51 -0.88
CA LEU A 33 -6.99 2.38 -0.09
C LEU A 33 -5.56 2.65 0.35
N ILE A 34 -5.21 2.25 1.57
CA ILE A 34 -3.91 2.52 2.17
C ILE A 34 -3.39 1.27 2.87
N GLU A 35 -2.12 0.95 2.62
CA GLU A 35 -1.34 -0.05 3.37
C GLU A 35 -0.16 0.63 4.03
N PHE A 36 0.16 0.19 5.25
CA PHE A 36 1.30 0.64 6.02
C PHE A 36 2.25 -0.53 6.28
N GLU A 37 3.55 -0.25 6.21
CA GLU A 37 4.55 -1.25 6.56
C GLU A 37 5.78 -0.60 7.17
N ARG A 38 6.37 -1.28 8.15
CA ARG A 38 7.66 -0.88 8.67
C ARG A 38 8.75 -1.38 7.73
N PHE A 39 9.62 -0.49 7.30
CA PHE A 39 10.78 -0.83 6.49
C PHE A 39 12.07 -0.71 7.27
N ASP A 40 12.90 -1.75 7.20
CA ASP A 40 14.16 -1.88 7.93
C ASP A 40 15.40 -1.78 7.02
N GLY A 41 15.22 -1.52 5.72
CA GLY A 41 16.32 -1.43 4.76
C GLY A 41 16.79 -2.77 4.19
N THR A 42 16.15 -3.89 4.57
CA THR A 42 16.57 -5.24 4.16
C THR A 42 15.76 -5.78 2.98
N ASP A 43 16.28 -6.80 2.31
CA ASP A 43 15.54 -7.56 1.28
C ASP A 43 14.25 -8.18 1.84
N ARG A 44 14.26 -8.58 3.11
CA ARG A 44 13.04 -9.06 3.79
C ARG A 44 12.01 -7.94 3.91
N GLY A 45 12.43 -6.74 4.31
CA GLY A 45 11.58 -5.55 4.32
C GLY A 45 11.06 -5.22 2.93
N GLN A 46 11.86 -5.40 1.88
CA GLN A 46 11.47 -5.13 0.50
C GLN A 46 10.38 -6.11 0.04
N LYS A 47 10.50 -7.39 0.40
CA LYS A 47 9.47 -8.40 0.13
C LYS A 47 8.15 -8.08 0.81
N LYS A 48 8.18 -7.61 2.06
CA LYS A 48 6.95 -7.16 2.76
C LYS A 48 6.29 -5.98 2.06
N LEU A 49 7.06 -5.00 1.61
CA LEU A 49 6.51 -3.89 0.83
C LEU A 49 5.92 -4.37 -0.51
N ASP A 50 6.55 -5.33 -1.17
CA ASP A 50 6.02 -5.96 -2.39
C ASP A 50 4.69 -6.70 -2.12
N GLU A 51 4.59 -7.43 -1.00
CA GLU A 51 3.34 -8.07 -0.56
C GLU A 51 2.24 -7.03 -0.30
N LYS A 52 2.57 -5.93 0.38
CA LYS A 52 1.63 -4.86 0.70
C LYS A 52 1.11 -4.12 -0.55
N ILE A 53 1.97 -3.84 -1.54
CA ILE A 53 1.48 -3.26 -2.79
C ILE A 53 0.61 -4.25 -3.58
N CYS A 54 0.95 -5.54 -3.57
CA CYS A 54 0.11 -6.57 -4.18
C CYS A 54 -1.27 -6.61 -3.50
N ASN A 55 -1.34 -6.55 -2.17
CA ASN A 55 -2.61 -6.47 -1.44
C ASN A 55 -3.43 -5.24 -1.82
N LEU A 56 -2.82 -4.04 -1.96
CA LEU A 56 -3.54 -2.84 -2.42
C LEU A 56 -4.14 -3.01 -3.81
N LEU A 57 -3.36 -3.55 -4.73
CA LEU A 57 -3.77 -3.76 -6.11
C LEU A 57 -4.91 -4.79 -6.16
N GLU A 58 -4.75 -5.93 -5.50
CA GLU A 58 -5.82 -6.94 -5.41
C GLU A 58 -7.09 -6.39 -4.73
N ALA A 59 -6.92 -5.59 -3.67
CA ALA A 59 -8.04 -4.93 -3.00
C ALA A 59 -8.79 -4.00 -3.95
N SER A 60 -8.08 -3.16 -4.69
CA SER A 60 -8.66 -2.27 -5.70
C SER A 60 -9.42 -3.06 -6.77
N PHE A 61 -8.82 -4.14 -7.28
CA PHE A 61 -9.43 -5.02 -8.27
C PHE A 61 -10.74 -5.63 -7.77
N ARG A 62 -10.76 -6.14 -6.54
CA ARG A 62 -11.95 -6.72 -5.91
C ARG A 62 -13.04 -5.68 -5.59
N TRP A 63 -12.67 -4.42 -5.45
CA TRP A 63 -13.60 -3.29 -5.43
C TRP A 63 -14.04 -2.81 -6.82
N GLY A 64 -13.77 -3.59 -7.88
CA GLY A 64 -14.12 -3.24 -9.26
C GLY A 64 -13.34 -2.03 -9.77
N ASN A 65 -12.14 -1.81 -9.25
CA ASN A 65 -11.31 -0.62 -9.51
C ASN A 65 -11.99 0.71 -9.14
N ALA A 66 -12.93 0.70 -8.19
CA ALA A 66 -13.59 1.90 -7.70
C ALA A 66 -12.63 2.93 -7.02
N PRO A 67 -11.60 2.51 -6.26
CA PRO A 67 -10.65 3.46 -5.68
C PRO A 67 -9.88 4.24 -6.77
N SER A 68 -9.84 5.55 -6.63
CA SER A 68 -9.07 6.44 -7.52
C SER A 68 -7.60 6.57 -7.11
N ILE A 69 -7.29 6.31 -5.85
CA ILE A 69 -5.94 6.44 -5.28
C ILE A 69 -5.62 5.22 -4.42
N LEU A 70 -4.43 4.65 -4.60
CA LEU A 70 -3.84 3.64 -3.70
C LEU A 70 -2.58 4.22 -3.07
N ILE A 71 -2.38 4.03 -1.78
CA ILE A 71 -1.23 4.58 -1.06
C ILE A 71 -0.49 3.47 -0.33
N LEU A 72 0.74 3.20 -0.73
CA LEU A 72 1.68 2.39 0.05
C LEU A 72 2.50 3.33 0.94
N SER A 73 2.42 3.16 2.25
CA SER A 73 3.13 3.98 3.24
C SER A 73 4.17 3.16 3.97
N ALA A 74 5.45 3.39 3.68
CA ALA A 74 6.56 2.79 4.41
C ALA A 74 7.06 3.74 5.51
N TRP A 75 7.37 3.21 6.69
CA TRP A 75 8.06 3.99 7.73
C TRP A 75 9.29 3.28 8.29
N SER A 76 10.33 4.02 8.65
CA SER A 76 11.56 3.48 9.23
C SER A 76 11.96 4.21 10.52
N LYS A 77 12.71 3.51 11.38
CA LYS A 77 13.45 4.13 12.48
C LYS A 77 14.85 4.46 11.98
N GLY A 78 15.18 5.73 11.93
CA GLY A 78 16.42 6.24 11.33
C GLY A 78 16.44 6.11 9.80
N ILE A 79 17.54 6.57 9.22
CA ILE A 79 17.80 6.47 7.79
C ILE A 79 18.21 5.03 7.47
N VAL A 80 17.47 4.42 6.56
CA VAL A 80 17.77 3.10 5.97
C VAL A 80 17.91 3.24 4.47
N SER A 81 18.40 2.19 3.80
CA SER A 81 18.41 2.11 2.33
C SER A 81 17.03 2.45 1.76
N ALA A 82 16.95 2.99 0.55
CA ALA A 82 15.65 3.27 -0.06
C ALA A 82 15.01 1.97 -0.59
N PRO A 83 13.68 1.78 -0.46
CA PRO A 83 12.97 0.71 -1.15
C PRO A 83 13.17 0.78 -2.67
N ASN A 84 13.28 -0.37 -3.32
CA ASN A 84 13.32 -0.48 -4.76
C ASN A 84 11.91 -0.27 -5.34
N LYS A 85 11.65 0.95 -5.82
CA LYS A 85 10.36 1.35 -6.38
C LYS A 85 10.10 0.78 -7.77
N ASP A 86 11.12 0.37 -8.51
CA ASP A 86 10.93 -0.17 -9.85
C ASP A 86 10.14 -1.49 -9.81
N LEU A 87 10.33 -2.28 -8.76
CA LEU A 87 9.51 -3.48 -8.50
C LEU A 87 8.04 -3.10 -8.32
N PHE A 88 7.75 -2.05 -7.55
CA PHE A 88 6.37 -1.58 -7.34
C PHE A 88 5.74 -1.13 -8.65
N ILE A 89 6.46 -0.34 -9.45
CA ILE A 89 6.01 0.12 -10.77
C ILE A 89 5.76 -1.07 -11.70
N GLN A 90 6.62 -2.10 -11.67
CA GLN A 90 6.43 -3.33 -12.44
C GLN A 90 5.15 -4.05 -12.02
N ARG A 91 4.87 -4.23 -10.73
CA ARG A 91 3.61 -4.82 -10.24
C ARG A 91 2.40 -4.04 -10.75
N CYS A 92 2.44 -2.72 -10.66
CA CYS A 92 1.35 -1.87 -11.11
C CYS A 92 1.09 -1.98 -12.62
N LYS A 93 2.15 -2.07 -13.44
CA LYS A 93 2.03 -2.10 -14.91
C LYS A 93 1.73 -3.49 -15.47
N GLN A 94 2.35 -4.53 -14.92
CA GLN A 94 2.30 -5.89 -15.46
C GLN A 94 1.24 -6.76 -14.77
N GLY A 95 0.78 -6.36 -13.59
CA GLY A 95 -0.02 -7.22 -12.73
C GLY A 95 0.82 -8.30 -12.07
N PHE A 96 0.16 -9.24 -11.40
CA PHE A 96 0.79 -10.35 -10.69
C PHE A 96 -0.20 -11.49 -10.45
N LYS A 97 0.33 -12.66 -10.08
CA LYS A 97 -0.47 -13.78 -9.59
C LYS A 97 -0.49 -13.72 -8.06
N SER A 98 -1.68 -13.64 -7.47
CA SER A 98 -1.89 -13.62 -6.02
C SER A 98 -1.46 -14.94 -5.36
N SER A 99 -1.35 -14.93 -4.03
CA SER A 99 -1.01 -16.11 -3.23
C SER A 99 -2.02 -17.26 -3.38
N VAL A 100 -3.28 -16.93 -3.71
CA VAL A 100 -4.35 -17.90 -3.98
C VAL A 100 -4.46 -18.28 -5.46
N GLY A 101 -3.54 -17.80 -6.29
CA GLY A 101 -3.42 -18.16 -7.70
C GLY A 101 -4.29 -17.35 -8.66
N ALA A 102 -5.06 -16.38 -8.16
CA ALA A 102 -5.84 -15.46 -9.00
C ALA A 102 -4.90 -14.48 -9.73
N GLN A 103 -5.15 -14.25 -11.03
CA GLN A 103 -4.43 -13.25 -11.81
C GLN A 103 -5.01 -11.86 -11.55
N VAL A 104 -4.20 -10.97 -10.99
CA VAL A 104 -4.52 -9.54 -10.86
C VAL A 104 -3.91 -8.82 -12.07
N PRO A 105 -4.72 -8.12 -12.90
CA PRO A 105 -4.21 -7.41 -14.06
C PRO A 105 -3.43 -6.15 -13.67
N GLY A 106 -2.63 -5.61 -14.59
CA GLY A 106 -2.05 -4.27 -14.45
C GLY A 106 -3.13 -3.18 -14.49
N PHE A 107 -2.88 -2.06 -13.82
CA PHE A 107 -3.84 -0.97 -13.65
C PHE A 107 -3.63 0.15 -14.65
N LYS A 108 -4.72 0.69 -15.18
CA LYS A 108 -4.73 1.89 -16.03
C LYS A 108 -5.81 2.83 -15.48
N GLY A 109 -5.40 3.92 -14.82
CA GLY A 109 -6.33 4.98 -14.36
C GLY A 109 -6.45 5.16 -12.85
N THR A 110 -5.88 4.27 -12.03
CA THR A 110 -5.76 4.48 -10.58
C THR A 110 -4.40 5.09 -10.26
N GLY A 111 -4.39 6.20 -9.51
CA GLY A 111 -3.15 6.81 -9.04
C GLY A 111 -2.52 5.95 -7.93
N VAL A 112 -1.24 5.62 -8.05
CA VAL A 112 -0.53 4.87 -7.01
C VAL A 112 0.54 5.75 -6.39
N LEU A 113 0.41 6.00 -5.10
CA LEU A 113 1.34 6.83 -4.32
C LEU A 113 2.19 5.95 -3.41
N PHE A 114 3.47 6.27 -3.34
CA PHE A 114 4.39 5.71 -2.36
C PHE A 114 4.86 6.80 -1.41
N SER A 115 4.48 6.67 -0.15
CA SER A 115 4.90 7.57 0.93
C SER A 115 5.94 6.90 1.79
N ARG A 116 7.00 7.64 2.14
CA ARG A 116 8.06 7.18 3.03
C ARG A 116 8.22 8.15 4.19
N PHE A 117 8.11 7.63 5.40
CA PHE A 117 8.25 8.38 6.65
C PHE A 117 9.51 7.92 7.38
N ILE A 118 10.39 8.84 7.74
CA ILE A 118 11.60 8.56 8.50
C ILE A 118 11.41 9.14 9.89
N PHE A 119 11.39 8.27 10.89
CA PHE A 119 11.30 8.66 12.29
C PHE A 119 12.66 8.59 12.96
N GLU A 120 12.97 9.58 13.78
CA GLU A 120 14.12 9.55 14.69
C GLU A 120 13.67 9.16 16.09
N ILE A 121 14.60 8.58 16.86
CA ILE A 121 14.38 8.29 18.28
C ILE A 121 14.97 9.46 19.06
N GLU A 122 14.11 10.22 19.71
CA GLU A 122 14.53 11.30 20.60
C GLU A 122 15.20 10.75 21.87
N ARG A 123 15.88 11.61 22.63
CA ARG A 123 16.52 11.21 23.90
C ARG A 123 15.53 10.61 24.91
N SER A 124 14.27 11.00 24.85
CA SER A 124 13.13 10.47 25.62
C SER A 124 12.72 9.05 25.20
N GLY A 125 13.24 8.51 24.10
CA GLY A 125 12.82 7.24 23.51
C GLY A 125 11.58 7.32 22.63
N THR A 126 11.01 8.51 22.45
CA THR A 126 9.85 8.77 21.57
C THR A 126 10.28 8.82 20.11
N LEU A 127 9.37 8.38 19.22
CA LEU A 127 9.56 8.53 17.78
C LEU A 127 9.07 9.90 17.34
N ALA A 128 9.95 10.69 16.74
CA ALA A 128 9.61 11.96 16.10
C ALA A 128 9.74 11.82 14.59
N LEU A 129 8.76 12.32 13.83
CA LEU A 129 8.84 12.36 12.38
C LEU A 129 9.94 13.36 11.98
N ASN A 130 11.04 12.88 11.42
CA ASN A 130 12.11 13.74 10.91
C ASN A 130 11.80 14.19 9.48
N SER A 131 11.44 13.24 8.60
CA SER A 131 11.11 13.59 7.22
C SER A 131 10.05 12.67 6.62
N ALA A 132 9.30 13.22 5.65
CA ALA A 132 8.36 12.47 4.85
C ALA A 132 8.55 12.82 3.37
N ARG A 133 8.45 11.82 2.50
CA ARG A 133 8.46 11.99 1.05
C ARG A 133 7.31 11.21 0.45
N CYS A 134 6.58 11.83 -0.47
CA CYS A 134 5.54 11.16 -1.25
C CYS A 134 5.90 11.24 -2.73
N GLU A 135 5.71 10.14 -3.43
CA GLU A 135 6.00 10.01 -4.85
C GLU A 135 4.87 9.29 -5.56
N ARG A 136 4.60 9.69 -6.81
CA ARG A 136 3.63 9.03 -7.67
C ARG A 136 4.32 7.95 -8.50
N LEU A 137 3.86 6.70 -8.39
CA LEU A 137 4.35 5.56 -9.16
C LEU A 137 3.62 5.42 -10.50
N MET A 138 2.32 5.76 -10.55
CA MET A 138 1.45 5.80 -11.74
C MET A 138 0.38 6.90 -11.60
#